data_AF-A0A238Y5M2-F1
#
_entry.id   AF-A0A238Y5M2-F1
#
_cell.length_a   1.000
_cell.length_b   1.000
_cell.length_c   1.000
_cell.angle_alpha   90.00
_cell.angle_beta   90.00
_cell.angle_gamma   90.00
#
_symmetry.space_group_name_H-M   'P 1'
#
loop_
_entity.id
_entity.type
_entity.pdbx_description
1 polymer ?
#
loop_
_entity_poly.entity_id
_entity_poly.type
_entity_poly.pdbx_seq_one_letter_code
_entity_poly.pdbx_strand_id
1 'polypeptide(L)'
;MLPEEFEAAVEKVLTDKGFDLKVIFTDLEQWDEALFITLSILNEKEESFITVHDTFTIEYLLSNGNVITISFRPVPLDFDI
;
A
#
# COMPACT_ATOMS: atom_id res chain seq x y z
N MET A 1 13.48 3.91 -2.28
CA MET A 1 13.26 4.74 -1.07
C MET A 1 11.97 5.50 -1.25
N LEU A 2 10.96 5.01 -0.55
CA LEU A 2 9.67 5.65 -0.48
C LEU A 2 9.75 6.98 0.29
N PRO A 3 8.86 7.94 0.00
CA PRO A 3 8.77 9.16 0.80
C PRO A 3 8.36 8.85 2.24
N GLU A 4 8.92 9.55 3.23
CA GLU A 4 8.51 9.46 4.66
C GLU A 4 7.00 9.72 4.84
N GLU A 5 6.39 10.47 3.91
CA GLU A 5 4.96 10.73 3.87
C GLU A 5 4.11 9.46 3.71
N PHE A 6 4.67 8.38 3.13
CA PHE A 6 3.97 7.12 2.94
C PHE A 6 3.71 6.41 4.28
N GLU A 7 4.71 6.31 5.15
CA GLU A 7 4.58 5.69 6.47
C GLU A 7 3.53 6.43 7.30
N ALA A 8 3.61 7.77 7.32
CA ALA A 8 2.63 8.61 8.00
C ALA A 8 1.21 8.42 7.48
N ALA A 9 1.05 8.21 6.16
CA ALA A 9 -0.25 7.91 5.57
C ALA A 9 -0.78 6.53 6.01
N VAL A 10 0.07 5.51 6.05
CA VAL A 10 -0.30 4.16 6.55
C VAL A 10 -0.73 4.23 8.01
N GLU A 11 0.03 4.92 8.86
CA GLU A 11 -0.35 5.10 10.28
C GLU A 11 -1.66 5.87 10.44
N LYS A 12 -1.91 6.86 9.58
CA LYS A 12 -3.18 7.60 9.59
C LYS A 12 -4.37 6.71 9.27
N VAL A 13 -4.24 5.77 8.32
CA VAL A 13 -5.32 4.83 7.97
C VAL A 13 -5.69 3.93 9.16
N LEU A 14 -4.76 3.65 10.08
CA LEU A 14 -5.05 2.85 11.26
C LEU A 14 -5.92 3.61 12.29
N THR A 15 -5.81 4.94 12.31
CA THR A 15 -6.39 5.78 13.38
C THR A 15 -7.63 6.57 12.94
N ASP A 16 -7.66 7.04 11.69
CA ASP A 16 -8.70 7.95 11.19
C ASP A 16 -9.82 7.17 10.48
N LYS A 17 -10.94 6.96 11.17
CA LYS A 17 -12.06 6.17 10.66
C LYS A 17 -12.68 6.82 9.41
N GLY A 18 -12.78 6.05 8.32
CA GLY A 18 -13.26 6.52 7.03
C GLY A 18 -12.17 7.10 6.12
N PHE A 19 -10.90 6.93 6.48
CA PHE A 19 -9.75 7.31 5.66
C PHE A 19 -9.14 6.07 5.00
N ASP A 20 -9.40 5.91 3.71
CA ASP A 20 -8.76 4.88 2.88
C ASP A 20 -7.47 5.41 2.23
N LEU A 21 -6.47 4.54 2.08
CA LEU A 21 -5.24 4.85 1.36
C LEU A 21 -5.19 4.08 0.06
N LYS A 22 -5.00 4.78 -1.05
CA LYS A 22 -4.78 4.18 -2.36
C LYS A 22 -3.57 4.77 -3.03
N VAL A 23 -2.60 3.92 -3.34
CA VAL A 23 -1.34 4.30 -4.00
C VAL A 23 -1.06 3.40 -5.19
N ILE A 24 -0.48 3.99 -6.23
CA ILE A 24 -0.10 3.31 -7.45
C ILE A 24 1.37 3.61 -7.72
N PHE A 25 2.17 2.56 -7.84
CA PHE A 25 3.59 2.63 -8.14
C PHE A 25 3.85 2.21 -9.58
N THR A 26 4.78 2.91 -10.22
CA THR A 26 5.29 2.55 -11.55
C THR A 26 6.66 1.88 -11.49
N ASP A 27 7.35 2.05 -10.37
CA ASP A 27 8.63 1.44 -10.07
C ASP A 27 8.41 0.19 -9.20
N LEU A 28 9.03 -0.92 -9.61
CA LEU A 28 8.80 -2.22 -8.96
C LEU A 28 9.45 -2.28 -7.57
N GLU A 29 10.61 -1.63 -7.39
CA GLU A 29 11.31 -1.62 -6.11
C GLU A 29 10.51 -0.83 -5.07
N GLN A 30 9.96 0.33 -5.46
CA GLN A 30 9.08 1.11 -4.58
C GLN A 30 7.77 0.39 -4.26
N TRP A 31 7.21 -0.36 -5.21
CA TRP A 31 6.02 -1.17 -4.94
C TRP A 31 6.29 -2.25 -3.88
N ASP A 32 7.39 -3.00 -4.04
CA ASP A 32 7.81 -4.02 -3.08
C ASP A 32 8.12 -3.41 -1.70
N GLU A 33 8.87 -2.30 -1.68
CA GLU A 33 9.16 -1.53 -0.46
C GLU A 33 7.88 -1.11 0.27
N ALA A 34 6.84 -0.68 -0.47
CA ALA A 34 5.57 -0.21 0.09
C ALA A 34 4.79 -1.34 0.74
N LEU A 35 4.78 -2.52 0.11
CA LEU A 35 4.17 -3.72 0.66
C LEU A 35 4.87 -4.16 1.94
N PHE A 36 6.20 -4.15 1.93
CA PHE A 36 7.02 -4.51 3.09
C PHE A 36 6.78 -3.58 4.28
N ILE A 37 6.84 -2.27 4.06
CA ILE A 37 6.61 -1.26 5.09
C ILE A 37 5.20 -1.36 5.66
N THR A 38 4.19 -1.47 4.78
CA THR A 38 2.79 -1.59 5.21
C THR A 38 2.59 -2.80 6.12
N LEU A 39 3.07 -3.98 5.70
CA LEU A 39 2.99 -5.19 6.52
C LEU A 39 3.77 -5.04 7.85
N SER A 40 4.92 -4.38 7.83
CA SER A 40 5.72 -4.16 9.04
C SER A 40 4.97 -3.31 10.06
N ILE A 41 4.36 -2.20 9.62
CA ILE A 41 3.56 -1.32 10.48
C ILE A 41 2.33 -2.06 11.03
N LEU A 42 1.58 -2.76 10.16
CA LEU A 42 0.39 -3.51 10.58
C LEU A 42 0.73 -4.57 11.64
N ASN A 43 1.84 -5.28 11.48
CA ASN A 43 2.31 -6.26 12.45
C ASN A 43 2.80 -5.60 13.75
N GLU A 44 3.55 -4.49 13.67
CA GLU A 44 4.03 -3.76 14.85
C GLU A 44 2.87 -3.25 15.72
N LYS A 45 1.80 -2.77 15.09
CA LYS A 45 0.60 -2.29 15.80
C LYS A 45 -0.37 -3.40 16.19
N GLU A 46 -0.04 -4.66 15.91
CA GLU A 46 -0.92 -5.83 16.13
C GLU A 46 -2.32 -5.66 15.49
N GLU A 47 -2.38 -4.95 14.35
CA GLU A 47 -3.64 -4.69 13.65
C GLU A 47 -4.15 -5.96 12.97
N SER A 48 -5.45 -6.25 13.13
CA SER A 48 -6.09 -7.36 12.44
C SER A 48 -6.55 -6.92 11.05
N PHE A 49 -6.10 -7.64 10.01
CA PHE A 49 -6.45 -7.33 8.62
C PHE A 49 -6.70 -8.58 7.78
N ILE A 50 -7.42 -8.39 6.67
CA ILE A 50 -7.58 -9.38 5.60
C ILE A 50 -6.85 -8.86 4.37
N THR A 51 -6.04 -9.71 3.74
CA THR A 51 -5.37 -9.36 2.48
C THR A 51 -6.12 -9.94 1.28
N VAL A 52 -6.37 -9.10 0.27
CA VAL A 52 -6.88 -9.49 -1.03
C VAL A 52 -5.81 -9.23 -2.08
N HIS A 53 -5.54 -10.23 -2.92
CA HIS A 53 -4.57 -10.13 -4.02
C HIS A 53 -5.31 -10.18 -5.35
N ASP A 54 -5.13 -9.15 -6.18
CA ASP A 54 -5.55 -9.15 -7.58
C ASP A 54 -4.40 -8.69 -8.47
N THR A 55 -3.78 -9.64 -9.16
CA THR A 55 -2.73 -9.46 -10.18
C THR A 55 -1.57 -8.55 -9.74
N PHE A 56 -1.74 -7.22 -9.84
CA PHE A 56 -0.76 -6.21 -9.46
C PHE A 56 -1.28 -5.27 -8.36
N THR A 57 -2.34 -5.63 -7.67
CA THR A 57 -2.95 -4.87 -6.58
C THR A 57 -3.08 -5.75 -5.35
N ILE A 58 -2.72 -5.18 -4.21
CA ILE A 58 -2.90 -5.80 -2.90
C ILE A 58 -3.72 -4.84 -2.05
N GLU A 59 -4.77 -5.37 -1.43
CA GLU A 59 -5.64 -4.63 -0.53
C GLU A 59 -5.57 -5.21 0.87
N TYR A 60 -5.41 -4.34 1.87
CA TYR A 60 -5.46 -4.67 3.28
C TYR A 60 -6.75 -4.08 3.85
N LEU A 61 -7.72 -4.95 4.15
CA LEU A 61 -8.97 -4.56 4.78
C LEU A 61 -8.77 -4.61 6.29
N LEU A 62 -8.84 -3.45 6.94
CA LEU A 62 -8.55 -3.29 8.35
C LEU A 62 -9.79 -3.48 9.23
N SER A 63 -9.56 -3.80 10.51
CA SER A 63 -10.65 -4.01 11.47
C SER A 63 -11.50 -2.75 11.72
N ASN A 64 -10.90 -1.58 11.55
CA ASN A 64 -11.56 -0.28 11.68
C ASN A 64 -12.49 0.07 10.49
N GLY A 65 -12.49 -0.76 9.43
CA GLY A 65 -13.30 -0.62 8.22
C GLY A 65 -12.62 0.13 7.08
N ASN A 66 -11.39 0.63 7.28
CA ASN A 66 -10.61 1.29 6.23
C ASN A 66 -9.88 0.27 5.35
N VAL A 67 -9.44 0.72 4.18
CA VAL A 67 -8.70 -0.09 3.21
C VAL A 67 -7.38 0.59 2.82
N ILE A 68 -6.31 -0.20 2.77
CA ILE A 68 -5.05 0.19 2.13
C ILE A 68 -4.93 -0.57 0.81
N THR A 69 -4.96 0.13 -0.32
CA THR A 69 -4.80 -0.43 -1.67
C THR A 69 -3.45 -0.01 -2.25
N ILE A 70 -2.60 -0.98 -2.54
CA ILE A 70 -1.26 -0.79 -3.12
C ILE A 70 -1.20 -1.48 -4.48
N SER A 71 -1.12 -0.69 -5.56
CA SER A 71 -1.09 -1.20 -6.93
C SER A 71 0.24 -0.93 -7.61
N PHE A 72 0.66 -1.84 -8.49
CA PHE A 72 1.70 -1.64 -9.47
C PHE A 72 1.10 -1.44 -10.86
N ARG A 73 1.53 -0.39 -11.55
CA ARG A 73 1.16 -0.14 -12.94
C ARG A 73 2.43 0.21 -13.72
N PRO A 74 2.98 -0.74 -14.50
CA PRO A 74 4.16 -0.45 -15.30
C PRO A 74 3.84 0.66 -16.30
N VAL A 75 4.74 1.63 -16.43
CA VAL A 75 4.69 2.58 -17.54
C VAL A 75 5.10 1.81 -18.79
N PRO A 76 4.32 1.88 -19.89
CA PRO A 76 4.78 1.32 -21.16
C PRO A 76 6.16 1.90 -21.48
N LEU A 77 7.16 1.05 -21.68
CA LEU A 77 8.38 1.49 -22.35
C LEU A 77 7.93 1.98 -23.73
N ASP A 78 8.07 3.28 -23.99
CA ASP A 78 8.01 3.80 -25.35
C ASP A 78 9.18 3.15 -26.09
N PHE A 79 8.89 2.02 -26.73
CA PHE A 79 9.79 1.43 -27.71
C PHE A 79 9.69 2.31 -28.96
N ASP A 80 10.48 3.38 -29.00
CA ASP A 80 10.82 4.06 -30.24
C ASP A 80 11.65 3.07 -31.08
N ILE A 81 10.99 2.34 -31.97
CA ILE A 81 11.59 1.45 -33.00
C ILE A 81 11.68 2.18 -34.33
#